data_AF-A0A1E3LNB5-F1
#
_entry.id   AF-A0A1E3LNB5-F1
#
_cell.length_a   1.000
_cell.length_b   1.000
_cell.length_c   1.000
_cell.angle_alpha   90.00
_cell.angle_beta   90.00
_cell.angle_gamma   90.00
#
_symmetry.space_group_name_H-M   'P 1'
#
loop_
_entity.id
_entity.type
_entity.pdbx_description
1 polymer ?
#
loop_
_entity_poly.entity_id
_entity_poly.type
_entity_poly.pdbx_seq_one_letter_code
_entity_poly.pdbx_strand_id
1 'polypeptide(L)'
;MQGVRDTTSVDTFTAIASAYESQHNHPAPLTVKSEYRPVLNLMDKFSKVDLALGLGSWALPFARPISLAYSVVDAGVGAIGMGVGLATHDSALFKQGWENSLSAIGAQGIAASRFKVMLFLRGDARYKYFVSQAPRAEDALILGLHRVDGRFYAAIDSDTRAYLSLDSKTGFFRMAPESASEAIKEDAPLLRRSQSGRWHVVTQADFAAPELEDPDTAWRIDQGFRARFDELRDMRDPVFESARHAVTSVDTSGNSIPLPWQLRLLKLDFVDLSVTDAETLGKLAGRIDYLQNVLDAAEAFVISPLPDEATRLGALYEPITQRARVYLGHVRNGLLRACPLINRNLPVETAVNVFNRAAAMPPSATDRLMQDLSQLGRIKLKYLPQRSLSLGIETLDTLFNGAQNTERAFEMTAGTHTLMMGRHLLTDAAAQYYFLDPALGLVSHSDSRTIIEVVRAHLNAMAGPYELVREGGVYAIGTKEIDLSFLANVKLSRDFNDVAPVRVALRL
;
A
#
# COMPACT_ATOMS: atom_id res chain seq x y z
N MET A 1 -15.96 30.71 25.97
CA MET A 1 -15.80 31.71 24.90
C MET A 1 -14.60 32.58 25.22
N GLN A 2 -13.45 32.27 24.63
CA GLN A 2 -12.25 33.11 24.62
C GLN A 2 -11.68 33.02 23.22
N GLY A 3 -11.54 34.17 22.57
CA GLY A 3 -11.20 34.30 21.16
C GLY A 3 -9.80 33.80 20.88
N VAL A 4 -9.72 32.84 19.96
CA VAL A 4 -8.52 32.60 19.16
C VAL A 4 -8.39 33.83 18.27
N ARG A 5 -7.31 34.60 18.44
CA ARG A 5 -6.92 35.62 17.48
C ARG A 5 -6.67 34.92 16.15
N ASP A 6 -7.55 35.13 15.19
CA ASP A 6 -7.25 34.95 13.78
C ASP A 6 -5.98 35.76 13.48
N THR A 7 -4.86 35.06 13.30
CA THR A 7 -3.75 35.60 12.53
C THR A 7 -4.20 35.53 11.08
N THR A 8 -4.96 36.55 10.67
CA THR A 8 -5.30 36.79 9.28
C THR A 8 -3.99 36.94 8.50
N SER A 9 -3.53 35.85 7.90
CA SER A 9 -2.51 35.91 6.85
C SER A 9 -3.11 36.76 5.74
N VAL A 10 -2.54 37.93 5.49
CA VAL A 10 -2.97 38.79 4.38
C VAL A 10 -2.71 38.02 3.09
N ASP A 11 -3.79 37.60 2.42
CA ASP A 11 -3.74 36.94 1.12
C ASP A 11 -3.11 37.88 0.08
N THR A 12 -2.32 37.32 -0.84
CA THR A 12 -1.63 38.04 -1.92
C THR A 12 -2.64 38.88 -2.70
N PHE A 13 -3.83 38.32 -3.01
CA PHE A 13 -4.90 39.02 -3.71
C PHE A 13 -5.49 40.21 -2.94
N THR A 14 -5.50 40.16 -1.60
CA THR A 14 -5.99 41.25 -0.74
C THR A 14 -4.99 42.41 -0.70
N ALA A 15 -3.69 42.13 -0.62
CA ALA A 15 -2.64 43.14 -0.73
C ALA A 15 -2.59 43.80 -2.13
N ILE A 16 -3.03 43.08 -3.16
CA ILE A 16 -3.15 43.58 -4.54
C ILE A 16 -4.39 44.45 -4.71
N ALA A 17 -5.53 44.07 -4.14
CA ALA A 17 -6.77 44.84 -4.24
C ALA A 17 -6.57 46.27 -3.70
N SER A 18 -5.89 46.41 -2.57
CA SER A 18 -5.54 47.72 -2.00
C SER A 18 -4.56 48.51 -2.87
N ALA A 19 -3.60 47.85 -3.52
CA ALA A 19 -2.71 48.48 -4.49
C ALA A 19 -3.46 48.97 -5.75
N TYR A 20 -4.39 48.18 -6.28
CA TYR A 20 -5.21 48.55 -7.44
C TYR A 20 -6.14 49.74 -7.15
N GLU A 21 -6.78 49.76 -5.98
CA GLU A 21 -7.56 50.91 -5.51
C GLU A 21 -6.71 52.18 -5.40
N SER A 22 -5.43 52.06 -5.04
CA SER A 22 -4.52 53.22 -4.95
C SER A 22 -4.20 53.84 -6.31
N GLN A 23 -4.01 53.01 -7.35
CA GLN A 23 -3.70 53.46 -8.72
C GLN A 23 -4.90 54.11 -9.40
N HIS A 24 -6.10 53.53 -9.23
CA HIS A 24 -7.30 54.08 -9.87
C HIS A 24 -7.65 55.47 -9.34
N ASN A 25 -7.29 55.73 -8.09
CA ASN A 25 -7.56 57.00 -7.41
C ASN A 25 -6.42 58.03 -7.57
N HIS A 26 -5.21 57.63 -7.98
CA HIS A 26 -4.04 58.52 -8.02
C HIS A 26 -3.21 58.31 -9.31
N PRO A 27 -3.20 59.27 -10.25
CA PRO A 27 -2.33 59.21 -11.43
C PRO A 27 -0.85 59.32 -11.03
N ALA A 28 0.03 58.72 -11.83
CA ALA A 28 1.47 58.70 -11.55
C ALA A 28 2.02 60.13 -11.36
N PRO A 29 2.85 60.38 -10.34
CA PRO A 29 3.40 61.71 -10.07
C PRO A 29 4.35 62.19 -11.18
N LEU A 30 4.52 63.52 -11.26
CA LEU A 30 5.40 64.18 -12.24
C LEU A 30 6.85 63.68 -12.14
N THR A 31 7.57 63.67 -13.26
CA THR A 31 8.89 63.04 -13.37
C THR A 31 9.96 63.85 -12.62
N VAL A 32 10.29 63.43 -11.39
CA VAL A 32 11.41 63.95 -10.60
C VAL A 32 12.55 62.92 -10.57
N LYS A 33 13.82 63.37 -10.57
CA LYS A 33 14.98 62.48 -10.41
C LYS A 33 14.96 61.85 -9.03
N SER A 34 14.86 60.52 -8.98
CA SER A 34 14.85 59.75 -7.73
C SER A 34 16.18 59.83 -6.98
N GLU A 35 16.13 60.19 -5.71
CA GLU A 35 17.26 60.12 -4.76
C GLU A 35 17.47 58.70 -4.20
N TYR A 36 16.54 57.76 -4.46
CA TYR A 36 16.48 56.43 -3.83
C TYR A 36 17.03 55.28 -4.69
N ARG A 37 18.12 55.50 -5.44
CA ARG A 37 18.73 54.47 -6.32
C ARG A 37 19.01 53.11 -5.65
N PRO A 38 19.53 53.04 -4.41
CA PRO A 38 19.77 51.75 -3.75
C PRO A 38 18.48 50.96 -3.45
N VAL A 39 17.39 51.66 -3.12
CA VAL A 39 16.08 51.06 -2.81
C VAL A 39 15.44 50.51 -4.08
N LEU A 40 15.48 51.27 -5.18
CA LEU A 40 14.99 50.82 -6.49
C LEU A 40 15.69 49.54 -6.97
N ASN A 41 17.02 49.47 -6.83
CA ASN A 41 17.79 48.26 -7.17
C ASN A 41 17.46 47.05 -6.28
N LEU A 42 17.10 47.29 -5.01
CA LEU A 42 16.68 46.22 -4.12
C LEU A 42 15.31 45.69 -4.54
N MET A 43 14.34 46.57 -4.79
CA MET A 43 12.99 46.22 -5.25
C MET A 43 13.04 45.46 -6.59
N ASP A 44 13.83 45.92 -7.57
CA ASP A 44 14.02 45.22 -8.84
C ASP A 44 14.56 43.79 -8.64
N LYS A 45 15.55 43.60 -7.75
CA LYS A 45 16.06 42.26 -7.44
C LYS A 45 15.01 41.37 -6.77
N PHE A 46 14.22 41.92 -5.84
CA PHE A 46 13.13 41.18 -5.20
C PHE A 46 12.11 40.69 -6.23
N SER A 47 11.65 41.56 -7.14
CA SER A 47 10.67 41.19 -8.18
C SER A 47 11.15 40.04 -9.09
N LYS A 48 12.44 40.06 -9.44
CA LYS A 48 13.06 39.02 -10.28
C LYS A 48 13.23 37.69 -9.55
N VAL A 49 13.60 37.74 -8.27
CA VAL A 49 13.71 36.54 -7.43
C VAL A 49 12.32 35.93 -7.22
N ASP A 50 11.29 36.73 -7.03
CA ASP A 50 9.91 36.24 -6.87
C ASP A 50 9.42 35.48 -8.10
N LEU A 51 9.59 36.06 -9.30
CA LEU A 51 9.28 35.38 -10.56
C LEU A 51 10.10 34.08 -10.76
N ALA A 52 11.38 34.11 -10.39
CA ALA A 52 12.25 32.93 -10.46
C ALA A 52 11.82 31.83 -9.47
N LEU A 53 11.38 32.20 -8.26
CA LEU A 53 10.81 31.26 -7.29
C LEU A 53 9.48 30.70 -7.76
N GLY A 54 8.62 31.52 -8.39
CA GLY A 54 7.37 31.08 -9.01
C GLY A 54 7.60 30.01 -10.08
N LEU A 55 8.58 30.20 -10.97
CA LEU A 55 8.99 29.20 -11.96
C LEU A 55 9.69 27.99 -11.32
N GLY A 56 10.59 28.23 -10.36
CA GLY A 56 11.33 27.19 -9.64
C GLY A 56 10.41 26.23 -8.86
N SER A 57 9.26 26.74 -8.39
CA SER A 57 8.24 25.95 -7.71
C SER A 57 7.65 24.82 -8.56
N TRP A 58 7.79 24.88 -9.89
CA TRP A 58 7.37 23.80 -10.78
C TRP A 58 8.30 22.58 -10.70
N ALA A 59 9.59 22.81 -10.47
CA ALA A 59 10.61 21.77 -10.38
C ALA A 59 10.78 21.27 -8.93
N LEU A 60 10.53 22.13 -7.94
CA LEU A 60 10.63 21.83 -6.52
C LEU A 60 9.31 22.15 -5.81
N PRO A 61 8.32 21.24 -5.84
CA PRO A 61 7.00 21.42 -5.23
C PRO A 61 7.05 21.88 -3.76
N PHE A 62 7.99 21.34 -2.99
CA PHE A 62 8.20 21.71 -1.58
C PHE A 62 8.64 23.17 -1.37
N ALA A 63 9.10 23.87 -2.40
CA ALA A 63 9.49 25.28 -2.32
C ALA A 63 8.30 26.25 -2.48
N ARG A 64 7.09 25.75 -2.78
CA ARG A 64 5.89 26.60 -2.93
C ARG A 64 5.54 27.46 -1.72
N PRO A 65 5.60 26.97 -0.46
CA PRO A 65 5.35 27.82 0.71
C PRO A 65 6.33 28.99 0.79
N ILE A 66 7.59 28.76 0.40
CA ILE A 66 8.64 29.78 0.36
C ILE A 66 8.35 30.78 -0.77
N SER A 67 7.97 30.30 -1.95
CA SER A 67 7.57 31.16 -3.07
C SER A 67 6.39 32.04 -2.70
N LEU A 68 5.36 31.49 -2.03
CA LEU A 68 4.19 32.26 -1.60
C LEU A 68 4.55 33.31 -0.53
N ALA A 69 5.34 32.93 0.47
CA ALA A 69 5.83 33.88 1.47
C ALA A 69 6.65 35.02 0.83
N TYR A 70 7.48 34.69 -0.18
CA TYR A 70 8.27 35.67 -0.91
C TYR A 70 7.38 36.61 -1.74
N SER A 71 6.37 36.09 -2.44
CA SER A 71 5.40 36.91 -3.20
C SER A 71 4.60 37.86 -2.29
N VAL A 72 4.23 37.42 -1.08
CA VAL A 72 3.57 38.30 -0.09
C VAL A 72 4.50 39.44 0.34
N VAL A 73 5.78 39.15 0.57
CA VAL A 73 6.78 40.17 0.90
C VAL A 73 7.01 41.12 -0.28
N ASP A 74 7.12 40.60 -1.50
CA ASP A 74 7.32 41.40 -2.71
C ASP A 74 6.14 42.34 -2.97
N ALA A 75 4.90 41.84 -2.82
CA ALA A 75 3.68 42.65 -2.89
C ALA A 75 3.65 43.73 -1.80
N GLY A 76 4.06 43.39 -0.58
CA GLY A 76 4.15 44.34 0.54
C GLY A 76 5.19 45.44 0.30
N VAL A 77 6.37 45.08 -0.21
CA VAL A 77 7.42 46.03 -0.65
C VAL A 77 6.89 46.91 -1.79
N GLY A 78 6.15 46.33 -2.73
CA GLY A 78 5.48 47.04 -3.81
C GLY A 78 4.49 48.10 -3.30
N ALA A 79 3.60 47.72 -2.38
CA ALA A 79 2.62 48.61 -1.76
C ALA A 79 3.27 49.77 -1.00
N ILE A 80 4.33 49.50 -0.24
CA ILE A 80 5.10 50.55 0.46
C ILE A 80 5.79 51.48 -0.56
N GLY A 81 6.42 50.92 -1.60
CA GLY A 81 7.08 51.70 -2.65
C GLY A 81 6.12 52.62 -3.40
N MET A 82 4.91 52.15 -3.70
CA MET A 82 3.83 52.96 -4.26
C MET A 82 3.43 54.10 -3.31
N GLY A 83 3.18 53.79 -2.04
CA GLY A 83 2.77 54.78 -1.04
C GLY A 83 3.81 55.88 -0.82
N VAL A 84 5.09 55.50 -0.72
CA VAL A 84 6.20 56.46 -0.57
C VAL A 84 6.38 57.25 -1.85
N GLY A 85 6.37 56.61 -3.03
CA GLY A 85 6.52 57.28 -4.32
C GLY A 85 5.41 58.31 -4.57
N LEU A 86 4.19 58.03 -4.12
CA LEU A 86 3.07 58.97 -4.17
C LEU A 86 3.30 60.17 -3.21
N ALA A 87 3.71 59.91 -1.97
CA ALA A 87 3.94 60.96 -0.97
C ALA A 87 5.11 61.89 -1.34
N THR A 88 6.17 61.36 -1.95
CA THR A 88 7.38 62.12 -2.32
C THR A 88 7.39 62.61 -3.77
N HIS A 89 6.34 62.32 -4.55
CA HIS A 89 6.26 62.59 -5.98
C HIS A 89 7.39 61.92 -6.81
N ASP A 90 7.90 60.78 -6.35
CA ASP A 90 8.93 59.99 -7.04
C ASP A 90 8.30 58.97 -8.00
N SER A 91 8.22 59.36 -9.27
CA SER A 91 7.67 58.51 -10.35
C SER A 91 8.40 57.18 -10.55
N ALA A 92 9.70 57.09 -10.24
CA ALA A 92 10.47 55.86 -10.42
C ALA A 92 10.16 54.85 -9.31
N LEU A 93 10.04 55.33 -8.07
CA LEU A 93 9.67 54.50 -6.92
C LEU A 93 8.23 54.00 -7.03
N PHE A 94 7.31 54.86 -7.49
CA PHE A 94 5.93 54.48 -7.75
C PHE A 94 5.84 53.38 -8.82
N LYS A 95 6.56 53.53 -9.94
CA LYS A 95 6.58 52.54 -11.03
C LYS A 95 7.18 51.20 -10.59
N GLN A 96 8.31 51.22 -9.88
CA GLN A 96 8.93 49.99 -9.37
C GLN A 96 8.02 49.29 -8.35
N GLY A 97 7.32 50.05 -7.50
CA GLY A 97 6.32 49.49 -6.59
C GLY A 97 5.24 48.70 -7.33
N TRP A 98 4.81 49.18 -8.50
CA TRP A 98 3.90 48.47 -9.38
C TRP A 98 4.48 47.19 -9.98
N GLU A 99 5.73 47.25 -10.44
CA GLU A 99 6.44 46.10 -11.01
C GLU A 99 6.57 44.95 -9.98
N ASN A 100 6.85 45.27 -8.72
CA ASN A 100 6.90 44.32 -7.61
C ASN A 100 5.52 43.71 -7.26
N SER A 101 4.43 44.47 -7.38
CA SER A 101 3.08 43.90 -7.21
C SER A 101 2.68 43.00 -8.40
N LEU A 102 3.09 43.36 -9.62
CA LEU A 102 2.84 42.54 -10.82
C LEU A 102 3.68 41.26 -10.85
N SER A 103 4.92 41.27 -10.34
CA SER A 103 5.73 40.05 -10.20
C SER A 103 5.09 39.06 -9.24
N ALA A 104 4.57 39.52 -8.10
CA ALA A 104 3.83 38.68 -7.15
C ALA A 104 2.62 37.99 -7.80
N ILE A 105 1.84 38.72 -8.60
CA ILE A 105 0.72 38.15 -9.39
C ILE A 105 1.24 37.15 -10.42
N GLY A 106 2.30 37.53 -11.16
CA GLY A 106 2.92 36.70 -12.18
C GLY A 106 3.43 35.39 -11.62
N ALA A 107 4.13 35.41 -10.50
CA ALA A 107 4.70 34.24 -9.84
C ALA A 107 3.60 33.27 -9.37
N GLN A 108 2.55 33.78 -8.72
CA GLN A 108 1.42 32.95 -8.27
C GLN A 108 0.57 32.44 -9.44
N GLY A 109 0.36 33.26 -10.48
CA GLY A 109 -0.32 32.85 -11.72
C GLY A 109 0.45 31.78 -12.50
N ILE A 110 1.79 31.89 -12.54
CA ILE A 110 2.69 30.87 -13.08
C ILE A 110 2.58 29.59 -12.25
N ALA A 111 2.65 29.67 -10.92
CA ALA A 111 2.52 28.51 -10.04
C ALA A 111 1.18 27.78 -10.20
N ALA A 112 0.08 28.53 -10.35
CA ALA A 112 -1.28 28.01 -10.53
C ALA A 112 -1.52 27.42 -11.93
N SER A 113 -0.85 27.93 -12.97
CA SER A 113 -1.00 27.45 -14.35
C SER A 113 -0.14 26.23 -14.68
N ARG A 114 0.69 25.74 -13.75
CA ARG A 114 1.62 24.60 -13.91
C ARG A 114 1.03 23.44 -14.70
N PHE A 115 -0.15 22.95 -14.31
CA PHE A 115 -0.74 21.77 -14.97
C PHE A 115 -1.26 22.06 -16.38
N LYS A 116 -1.82 23.25 -16.62
CA LYS A 116 -2.22 23.68 -17.97
C LYS A 116 -0.99 23.79 -18.89
N VAL A 117 0.11 24.33 -18.38
CA VAL A 117 1.37 24.43 -19.13
C VAL A 117 1.97 23.04 -19.37
N MET A 118 1.99 22.16 -18.37
CA MET A 118 2.48 20.79 -18.53
C MET A 118 1.64 19.97 -19.52
N LEU A 119 0.31 20.16 -19.53
CA LEU A 119 -0.58 19.58 -20.52
C LEU A 119 -0.20 20.07 -21.93
N PHE A 120 0.01 21.37 -22.11
CA PHE A 120 0.40 21.95 -23.40
C PHE A 120 1.77 21.45 -23.87
N LEU A 121 2.78 21.41 -22.98
CA LEU A 121 4.15 21.03 -23.33
C LEU A 121 4.32 19.53 -23.57
N ARG A 122 3.65 18.68 -22.80
CA ARG A 122 3.83 17.21 -22.84
C ARG A 122 2.73 16.48 -23.61
N GLY A 123 1.57 17.10 -23.80
CA GLY A 123 0.39 16.46 -24.39
C GLY A 123 -0.21 15.33 -23.55
N ASP A 124 0.23 15.16 -22.29
CA ASP A 124 -0.21 14.06 -21.43
C ASP A 124 -1.50 14.43 -20.69
N ALA A 125 -2.55 13.66 -20.94
CA ALA A 125 -3.91 13.91 -20.44
C ALA A 125 -4.01 13.95 -18.91
N ARG A 126 -3.09 13.31 -18.16
CA ARG A 126 -3.12 13.31 -16.69
C ARG A 126 -3.08 14.71 -16.09
N TYR A 127 -2.38 15.65 -16.74
CA TYR A 127 -2.26 17.02 -16.27
C TYR A 127 -3.58 17.78 -16.32
N LYS A 128 -4.60 17.30 -17.05
CA LYS A 128 -5.95 17.86 -16.98
C LYS A 128 -6.63 17.62 -15.63
N TYR A 129 -6.25 16.56 -14.92
CA TYR A 129 -6.95 16.05 -13.73
C TYR A 129 -6.20 16.31 -12.42
N PHE A 130 -4.98 16.85 -12.47
CA PHE A 130 -4.23 17.20 -11.27
C PHE A 130 -4.76 18.50 -10.66
N VAL A 131 -4.90 18.47 -9.34
CA VAL A 131 -5.36 19.59 -8.51
C VAL A 131 -4.22 20.00 -7.58
N SER A 132 -3.96 21.30 -7.52
CA SER A 132 -2.84 21.87 -6.76
C SER A 132 -3.23 22.06 -5.29
N GLN A 133 -3.54 20.94 -4.63
CA GLN A 133 -3.95 20.90 -3.24
C GLN A 133 -3.20 19.79 -2.50
N ALA A 134 -2.57 20.16 -1.39
CA ALA A 134 -1.82 19.22 -0.56
C ALA A 134 -2.75 18.13 0.02
N PRO A 135 -2.36 16.85 -0.08
CA PRO A 135 -3.02 15.76 0.64
C PRO A 135 -3.01 16.01 2.15
N ARG A 136 -4.12 15.71 2.83
CA ARG A 136 -4.20 15.82 4.28
C ARG A 136 -4.04 14.45 4.92
N ALA A 137 -3.32 14.42 6.04
CA ALA A 137 -3.09 13.19 6.79
C ALA A 137 -4.41 12.63 7.38
N GLU A 138 -5.33 13.50 7.78
CA GLU A 138 -6.66 13.13 8.31
C GLU A 138 -7.57 12.44 7.29
N ASP A 139 -7.39 12.74 6.00
CA ASP A 139 -8.16 12.14 4.90
C ASP A 139 -7.61 10.75 4.49
N ALA A 140 -6.50 10.30 5.07
CA ALA A 140 -5.81 9.09 4.62
C ALA A 140 -6.58 7.83 5.02
N LEU A 141 -6.92 7.00 4.04
CA LEU A 141 -7.50 5.67 4.27
C LEU A 141 -6.41 4.61 4.38
N ILE A 142 -5.51 4.61 3.40
CA ILE A 142 -4.28 3.82 3.35
C ILE A 142 -3.18 4.70 2.73
N LEU A 143 -1.91 4.31 2.83
CA LEU A 143 -0.79 5.11 2.33
C LEU A 143 -1.03 5.59 0.88
N GLY A 144 -1.13 6.91 0.68
CA GLY A 144 -1.31 7.54 -0.62
C GLY A 144 -2.74 7.52 -1.18
N LEU A 145 -3.67 6.75 -0.62
CA LEU A 145 -5.09 6.78 -0.99
C LEU A 145 -5.88 7.48 0.11
N HIS A 146 -6.55 8.55 -0.27
CA HIS A 146 -7.28 9.41 0.64
C HIS A 146 -8.74 9.54 0.23
N ARG A 147 -9.57 10.07 1.12
CA ARG A 147 -10.95 10.40 0.84
C ARG A 147 -11.37 11.69 1.52
N VAL A 148 -12.09 12.51 0.78
CA VAL A 148 -12.68 13.76 1.26
C VAL A 148 -14.05 13.93 0.62
N ASP A 149 -15.05 14.31 1.41
CA ASP A 149 -16.43 14.53 0.95
C ASP A 149 -16.99 13.36 0.13
N GLY A 150 -16.70 12.13 0.58
CA GLY A 150 -17.13 10.89 -0.08
C GLY A 150 -16.35 10.52 -1.35
N ARG A 151 -15.37 11.32 -1.80
CA ARG A 151 -14.61 11.10 -3.03
C ARG A 151 -13.18 10.66 -2.76
N PHE A 152 -12.76 9.59 -3.44
CA PHE A 152 -11.37 9.15 -3.39
C PHE A 152 -10.45 10.14 -4.08
N TYR A 153 -9.25 10.31 -3.54
CA TYR A 153 -8.16 10.98 -4.23
C TYR A 153 -6.80 10.32 -3.97
N ALA A 154 -5.95 10.32 -4.99
CA ALA A 154 -4.55 9.93 -4.90
C ALA A 154 -3.71 11.11 -4.42
N ALA A 155 -2.84 10.87 -3.44
CA ALA A 155 -1.71 11.75 -3.17
C ALA A 155 -0.60 11.50 -4.21
N ILE A 156 -0.45 12.41 -5.17
CA ILE A 156 0.56 12.29 -6.23
C ILE A 156 1.94 12.67 -5.69
N ASP A 157 1.98 13.80 -4.98
CA ASP A 157 3.14 14.30 -4.26
C ASP A 157 2.67 15.19 -3.09
N SER A 158 3.57 15.98 -2.51
CA SER A 158 3.27 16.82 -1.34
C SER A 158 2.25 17.93 -1.59
N ASP A 159 1.99 18.31 -2.84
CA ASP A 159 1.15 19.46 -3.18
C ASP A 159 0.14 19.19 -4.30
N THR A 160 0.13 17.97 -4.82
CA THR A 160 -0.69 17.54 -5.94
C THR A 160 -1.53 16.35 -5.53
N ARG A 161 -2.83 16.46 -5.81
CA ARG A 161 -3.77 15.33 -5.72
C ARG A 161 -4.53 15.12 -7.03
N ALA A 162 -5.05 13.92 -7.19
CA ALA A 162 -5.93 13.56 -8.30
C ALA A 162 -7.17 12.86 -7.76
N TYR A 163 -8.37 13.33 -8.10
CA TYR A 163 -9.59 12.62 -7.74
C TYR A 163 -9.70 11.31 -8.52
N LEU A 164 -10.26 10.29 -7.86
CA LEU A 164 -10.34 8.94 -8.38
C LEU A 164 -11.77 8.44 -8.37
N SER A 165 -12.07 7.56 -9.33
CA SER A 165 -13.27 6.73 -9.33
C SER A 165 -12.88 5.32 -9.76
N LEU A 166 -13.47 4.30 -9.12
CA LEU A 166 -13.21 2.92 -9.53
C LEU A 166 -13.88 2.65 -10.87
N ASP A 167 -13.10 2.22 -11.86
CA ASP A 167 -13.63 1.75 -13.13
C ASP A 167 -14.11 0.30 -12.98
N SER A 168 -15.42 0.08 -13.07
CA SER A 168 -16.00 -1.26 -12.89
C SER A 168 -15.66 -2.25 -14.00
N LYS A 169 -15.23 -1.78 -15.19
CA LYS A 169 -14.85 -2.65 -16.31
C LYS A 169 -13.42 -3.16 -16.16
N THR A 170 -12.51 -2.33 -15.65
CA THR A 170 -11.08 -2.63 -15.61
C THR A 170 -10.54 -2.93 -14.21
N GLY A 171 -11.25 -2.51 -13.16
CA GLY A 171 -10.82 -2.63 -11.76
C GLY A 171 -9.76 -1.62 -11.31
N PHE A 172 -9.27 -0.78 -12.22
CA PHE A 172 -8.34 0.30 -11.89
C PHE A 172 -9.07 1.55 -11.43
N PHE A 173 -8.36 2.42 -10.70
CA PHE A 173 -8.86 3.76 -10.44
C PHE A 173 -8.66 4.63 -11.68
N ARG A 174 -9.70 5.32 -12.09
CA ARG A 174 -9.70 6.29 -13.18
C ARG A 174 -9.64 7.69 -12.60
N MET A 175 -8.84 8.56 -13.22
CA MET A 175 -8.82 9.97 -12.85
C MET A 175 -10.20 10.60 -13.10
N ALA A 176 -10.72 11.28 -12.08
CA ALA A 176 -11.98 11.99 -12.12
C ALA A 176 -11.74 13.52 -12.16
N PRO A 177 -12.64 14.29 -12.80
CA PRO A 177 -12.57 15.75 -12.78
C PRO A 177 -12.60 16.32 -11.36
N GLU A 178 -12.06 17.52 -11.17
CA GLU A 178 -12.14 18.23 -9.87
C GLU A 178 -13.60 18.50 -9.48
N SER A 179 -14.42 18.94 -10.43
CA SER A 179 -15.85 19.13 -10.22
C SER A 179 -16.58 17.79 -10.15
N ALA A 180 -17.25 17.50 -9.04
CA ALA A 180 -18.06 16.29 -8.86
C ALA A 180 -19.26 16.20 -9.83
N SER A 181 -19.67 17.33 -10.42
CA SER A 181 -20.77 17.40 -11.40
C SER A 181 -20.34 17.05 -12.83
N GLU A 182 -19.03 17.06 -13.14
CA GLU A 182 -18.54 16.71 -14.46
C GLU A 182 -18.42 15.18 -14.59
N ALA A 183 -18.96 14.64 -15.69
CA ALA A 183 -18.89 13.20 -15.95
C ALA A 183 -17.45 12.73 -16.18
N ILE A 184 -17.14 11.55 -15.62
CA ILE A 184 -15.85 10.89 -15.83
C ILE A 184 -15.80 10.38 -17.28
N LYS A 185 -14.76 10.76 -18.01
CA LYS A 185 -14.58 10.33 -19.40
C LYS A 185 -13.95 8.93 -19.48
N GLU A 186 -14.40 8.10 -20.41
CA GLU A 186 -13.86 6.75 -20.63
C GLU A 186 -12.39 6.73 -21.10
N ASP A 187 -11.87 7.85 -21.60
CA ASP A 187 -10.47 8.02 -22.00
C ASP A 187 -9.59 8.65 -20.90
N ALA A 188 -10.16 8.98 -19.74
CA ALA A 188 -9.39 9.55 -18.63
C ALA A 188 -8.31 8.56 -18.14
N PRO A 189 -7.11 9.00 -17.77
CA PRO A 189 -6.04 8.07 -17.41
C PRO A 189 -6.40 7.13 -16.26
N LEU A 190 -5.99 5.87 -16.39
CA LEU A 190 -6.05 4.88 -15.32
C LEU A 190 -4.80 5.00 -14.45
N LEU A 191 -4.99 4.90 -13.15
CA LEU A 191 -3.96 5.01 -12.13
C LEU A 191 -3.86 3.72 -11.32
N ARG A 192 -2.62 3.43 -10.93
CA ARG A 192 -2.28 2.38 -9.98
C ARG A 192 -1.30 2.92 -8.95
N ARG A 193 -1.35 2.37 -7.76
CA ARG A 193 -0.40 2.65 -6.68
C ARG A 193 0.72 1.60 -6.71
N SER A 194 1.95 2.05 -6.55
CA SER A 194 3.08 1.15 -6.31
C SER A 194 3.06 0.61 -4.87
N GLN A 195 3.85 -0.43 -4.60
CA GLN A 195 4.07 -0.94 -3.23
C GLN A 195 4.59 0.14 -2.27
N SER A 196 5.29 1.16 -2.79
CA SER A 196 5.77 2.29 -1.99
C SER A 196 4.70 3.37 -1.75
N GLY A 197 3.45 3.14 -2.16
CA GLY A 197 2.35 4.10 -2.03
C GLY A 197 2.31 5.20 -3.09
N ARG A 198 3.15 5.14 -4.14
CA ARG A 198 3.22 6.18 -5.18
C ARG A 198 2.29 5.87 -6.34
N TRP A 199 1.51 6.87 -6.77
CA TRP A 199 0.59 6.73 -7.88
C TRP A 199 1.26 6.99 -9.23
N HIS A 200 0.93 6.16 -10.21
CA HIS A 200 1.41 6.28 -11.57
C HIS A 200 0.33 5.88 -12.57
N VAL A 201 0.45 6.37 -13.81
CA VAL A 201 -0.43 6.00 -14.92
C VAL A 201 -0.08 4.59 -15.37
N VAL A 202 -1.11 3.76 -15.55
CA VAL A 202 -0.95 2.38 -16.00
C VAL A 202 -0.43 2.34 -17.43
N THR A 203 0.62 1.56 -17.68
CA THR A 203 1.15 1.30 -19.03
C THR A 203 0.88 -0.15 -19.45
N GLN A 204 1.00 -0.46 -20.75
CA GLN A 204 0.88 -1.82 -21.26
C GLN A 204 1.92 -2.80 -20.68
N ALA A 205 2.99 -2.32 -20.03
CA ALA A 205 3.94 -3.17 -19.32
C ALA A 205 3.45 -3.58 -17.91
N ASP A 206 2.39 -2.94 -17.40
CA ASP A 206 1.88 -3.08 -16.04
C ASP A 206 0.67 -4.03 -15.95
N PHE A 207 0.58 -5.05 -16.84
CA PHE A 207 -0.44 -6.13 -16.79
C PHE A 207 -0.31 -7.00 -15.52
N ALA A 208 -0.48 -6.38 -14.36
CA ALA A 208 -0.69 -7.05 -13.08
C ALA A 208 -2.16 -6.90 -12.67
N ALA A 209 -2.49 -7.51 -11.54
CA ALA A 209 -3.80 -7.43 -10.91
C ALA A 209 -4.23 -5.95 -10.69
N PRO A 210 -5.52 -5.61 -10.89
CA PRO A 210 -6.10 -4.32 -10.53
C PRO A 210 -5.74 -3.87 -9.11
N GLU A 211 -5.78 -2.56 -8.83
CA GLU A 211 -5.31 -1.98 -7.54
C GLU A 211 -5.95 -2.64 -6.31
N LEU A 212 -7.26 -2.89 -6.35
CA LEU A 212 -7.94 -3.56 -5.24
C LEU A 212 -7.58 -5.04 -5.15
N GLU A 213 -7.10 -5.68 -6.21
CA GLU A 213 -6.64 -7.09 -6.19
C GLU A 213 -5.16 -7.23 -5.88
N ASP A 214 -4.40 -6.13 -5.89
CA ASP A 214 -3.01 -6.14 -5.50
C ASP A 214 -2.87 -6.68 -4.06
N PRO A 215 -2.07 -7.73 -3.82
CA PRO A 215 -2.00 -8.37 -2.50
C PRO A 215 -1.48 -7.44 -1.39
N ASP A 216 -0.67 -6.43 -1.69
CA ASP A 216 -0.23 -5.44 -0.69
C ASP A 216 -1.34 -4.46 -0.36
N THR A 217 -2.03 -3.93 -1.38
CA THR A 217 -3.18 -3.04 -1.20
C THR A 217 -4.31 -3.72 -0.44
N ALA A 218 -4.70 -4.93 -0.87
CA ALA A 218 -5.73 -5.72 -0.21
C ALA A 218 -5.40 -5.94 1.28
N TRP A 219 -4.15 -6.28 1.57
CA TRP A 219 -3.71 -6.45 2.95
C TRP A 219 -3.81 -5.16 3.77
N ARG A 220 -3.33 -4.02 3.26
CA ARG A 220 -3.38 -2.74 3.99
C ARG A 220 -4.81 -2.35 4.36
N ILE A 221 -5.74 -2.56 3.43
CA ILE A 221 -7.18 -2.33 3.65
C ILE A 221 -7.69 -3.26 4.76
N ASP A 222 -7.36 -4.55 4.69
CA ASP A 222 -7.77 -5.53 5.70
C ASP A 222 -7.20 -5.21 7.09
N GLN A 223 -5.96 -4.72 7.17
CA GLN A 223 -5.35 -4.31 8.44
C GLN A 223 -6.03 -3.08 9.04
N GLY A 224 -6.25 -2.04 8.24
CA GLY A 224 -6.95 -0.85 8.69
C GLY A 224 -8.35 -1.20 9.21
N PHE A 225 -9.08 -2.02 8.46
CA PHE A 225 -10.41 -2.49 8.87
C PHE A 225 -10.36 -3.23 10.20
N ARG A 226 -9.46 -4.21 10.33
CA ARG A 226 -9.38 -5.05 11.53
C ARG A 226 -8.94 -4.28 12.77
N ALA A 227 -7.96 -3.37 12.63
CA ALA A 227 -7.51 -2.55 13.75
C ALA A 227 -8.68 -1.71 14.30
N ARG A 228 -9.38 -0.99 13.43
CA ARG A 228 -10.53 -0.18 13.83
C ARG A 228 -11.71 -1.01 14.34
N PHE A 229 -11.97 -2.17 13.72
CA PHE A 229 -13.04 -3.08 14.13
C PHE A 229 -12.76 -3.67 15.52
N ASP A 230 -11.52 -4.10 15.79
CA ASP A 230 -11.11 -4.61 17.10
C ASP A 230 -11.26 -3.52 18.17
N GLU A 231 -10.86 -2.27 17.90
CA GLU A 231 -11.08 -1.13 18.82
C GLU A 231 -12.57 -0.94 19.16
N LEU A 232 -13.45 -0.95 18.15
CA LEU A 232 -14.90 -0.79 18.33
C LEU A 232 -15.52 -1.96 19.09
N ARG A 233 -15.10 -3.20 18.79
CA ARG A 233 -15.55 -4.39 19.52
C ARG A 233 -15.10 -4.35 20.98
N ASP A 234 -13.87 -3.93 21.24
CA ASP A 234 -13.30 -3.90 22.59
C ASP A 234 -13.95 -2.79 23.46
N MET A 235 -14.44 -1.71 22.83
CA MET A 235 -15.31 -0.72 23.48
C MET A 235 -16.70 -1.26 23.86
N ARG A 236 -17.14 -2.38 23.27
CA ARG A 236 -18.43 -3.04 23.52
C ARG A 236 -19.64 -2.11 23.36
N ASP A 237 -19.63 -1.26 22.35
CA ASP A 237 -20.73 -0.35 22.07
C ASP A 237 -22.00 -1.14 21.64
N PRO A 238 -23.13 -1.03 22.38
CA PRO A 238 -24.34 -1.78 22.09
C PRO A 238 -25.04 -1.33 20.80
N VAL A 239 -24.90 -0.06 20.40
CA VAL A 239 -25.49 0.47 19.15
C VAL A 239 -24.76 -0.15 17.96
N PHE A 240 -23.43 -0.18 18.03
CA PHE A 240 -22.60 -0.82 17.01
C PHE A 240 -22.93 -2.30 16.84
N GLU A 241 -22.92 -3.09 17.91
CA GLU A 241 -23.15 -4.55 17.81
C GLU A 241 -24.59 -4.86 17.38
N SER A 242 -25.58 -4.12 17.87
CA SER A 242 -26.98 -4.27 17.43
C SER A 242 -27.13 -4.01 15.93
N ALA A 243 -26.56 -2.90 15.44
CA ALA A 243 -26.57 -2.55 14.02
C ALA A 243 -25.83 -3.57 13.15
N ARG A 244 -24.72 -4.13 13.65
CA ARG A 244 -23.95 -5.20 12.99
C ARG A 244 -24.77 -6.47 12.84
N HIS A 245 -25.40 -6.93 13.92
CA HIS A 245 -26.21 -8.14 13.92
C HIS A 245 -27.53 -8.02 13.15
N ALA A 246 -28.05 -6.79 12.98
CA ALA A 246 -29.26 -6.55 12.20
C ALA A 246 -29.06 -6.77 10.69
N VAL A 247 -27.81 -6.77 10.19
CA VAL A 247 -27.52 -7.04 8.77
C VAL A 247 -27.57 -8.55 8.52
N THR A 248 -28.63 -9.00 7.84
CA THR A 248 -28.85 -10.42 7.51
C THR A 248 -28.72 -10.73 6.02
N SER A 249 -28.68 -9.70 5.17
CA SER A 249 -28.48 -9.82 3.73
C SER A 249 -27.84 -8.55 3.16
N VAL A 250 -27.17 -8.70 2.02
CA VAL A 250 -26.65 -7.58 1.23
C VAL A 250 -27.06 -7.79 -0.21
N ASP A 251 -27.71 -6.78 -0.80
CA ASP A 251 -28.03 -6.82 -2.22
C ASP A 251 -26.74 -6.67 -3.04
N THR A 252 -26.38 -7.75 -3.72
CA THR A 252 -25.27 -7.79 -4.68
C THR A 252 -25.79 -7.90 -6.12
N SER A 253 -27.11 -8.02 -6.30
CA SER A 253 -27.73 -8.26 -7.60
C SER A 253 -27.72 -6.96 -8.43
N GLY A 254 -27.26 -7.07 -9.69
CA GLY A 254 -27.17 -5.93 -10.60
C GLY A 254 -25.87 -5.10 -10.54
N ASN A 255 -24.91 -5.46 -9.69
CA ASN A 255 -23.64 -4.75 -9.61
C ASN A 255 -22.61 -5.32 -10.61
N SER A 256 -22.10 -4.49 -11.52
CA SER A 256 -21.06 -4.90 -12.51
C SER A 256 -19.67 -5.14 -11.89
N ILE A 257 -19.52 -4.83 -10.60
CA ILE A 257 -18.26 -4.90 -9.86
C ILE A 257 -18.10 -6.30 -9.23
N PRO A 258 -16.96 -6.99 -9.41
CA PRO A 258 -16.63 -8.22 -8.71
C PRO A 258 -16.76 -8.13 -7.18
N LEU A 259 -17.29 -9.18 -6.56
CA LEU A 259 -17.51 -9.28 -5.11
C LEU A 259 -16.25 -8.93 -4.27
N PRO A 260 -15.03 -9.41 -4.60
CA PRO A 260 -13.82 -9.03 -3.86
C PRO A 260 -13.55 -7.52 -3.84
N TRP A 261 -13.90 -6.80 -4.90
CA TRP A 261 -13.70 -5.34 -4.98
C TRP A 261 -14.75 -4.63 -4.14
N GLN A 262 -16.01 -5.06 -4.20
CA GLN A 262 -17.08 -4.53 -3.36
C GLN A 262 -16.71 -4.63 -1.87
N LEU A 263 -16.22 -5.80 -1.44
CA LEU A 263 -15.77 -6.03 -0.08
C LEU A 263 -14.66 -5.06 0.35
N ARG A 264 -13.68 -4.80 -0.53
CA ARG A 264 -12.57 -3.89 -0.25
C ARG A 264 -13.00 -2.43 -0.21
N LEU A 265 -13.94 -2.02 -1.07
CA LEU A 265 -14.54 -0.68 -1.01
C LEU A 265 -15.29 -0.46 0.30
N LEU A 266 -16.07 -1.44 0.77
CA LEU A 266 -16.75 -1.34 2.07
C LEU A 266 -15.76 -1.27 3.23
N LYS A 267 -14.65 -2.01 3.16
CA LYS A 267 -13.57 -1.90 4.16
C LYS A 267 -12.91 -0.51 4.11
N LEU A 268 -12.72 0.07 2.92
CA LEU A 268 -12.27 1.46 2.77
C LEU A 268 -13.27 2.47 3.34
N ASP A 269 -14.58 2.26 3.16
CA ASP A 269 -15.63 3.07 3.81
C ASP A 269 -15.55 2.93 5.34
N PHE A 270 -15.28 1.72 5.85
CA PHE A 270 -15.19 1.47 7.28
C PHE A 270 -13.96 2.11 7.94
N VAL A 271 -12.82 2.22 7.25
CA VAL A 271 -11.60 2.84 7.83
C VAL A 271 -11.58 4.36 7.73
N ASP A 272 -12.51 4.96 7.00
CA ASP A 272 -12.63 6.41 6.85
C ASP A 272 -12.90 7.08 8.19
N LEU A 273 -11.92 7.84 8.69
CA LEU A 273 -11.99 8.49 10.00
C LEU A 273 -13.09 9.55 10.10
N SER A 274 -13.61 10.04 8.97
CA SER A 274 -14.76 10.95 8.96
C SER A 274 -16.07 10.26 9.36
N VAL A 275 -16.15 8.93 9.22
CA VAL A 275 -17.32 8.13 9.62
C VAL A 275 -17.19 7.76 11.09
N THR A 276 -17.78 8.54 12.00
CA THR A 276 -17.65 8.30 13.46
C THR A 276 -18.90 7.69 14.10
N ASP A 277 -20.02 7.65 13.38
CA ASP A 277 -21.30 7.16 13.89
C ASP A 277 -21.28 5.64 14.12
N ALA A 278 -21.58 5.22 15.35
CA ALA A 278 -21.51 3.82 15.77
C ALA A 278 -22.52 2.93 15.02
N GLU A 279 -23.72 3.43 14.74
CA GLU A 279 -24.74 2.69 14.00
C GLU A 279 -24.32 2.44 12.55
N THR A 280 -23.78 3.47 11.89
CA THR A 280 -23.25 3.40 10.53
C THR A 280 -22.06 2.44 10.44
N LEU A 281 -21.12 2.52 11.39
CA LEU A 281 -19.99 1.59 11.48
C LEU A 281 -20.48 0.15 11.71
N GLY A 282 -21.49 -0.06 12.57
CA GLY A 282 -22.10 -1.37 12.80
C GLY A 282 -22.72 -1.95 11.54
N LYS A 283 -23.49 -1.15 10.79
CA LYS A 283 -24.06 -1.55 9.49
C LYS A 283 -22.98 -1.90 8.47
N LEU A 284 -21.90 -1.12 8.38
CA LEU A 284 -20.77 -1.41 7.49
C LEU A 284 -20.10 -2.73 7.87
N ALA A 285 -19.81 -2.95 9.16
CA ALA A 285 -19.24 -4.21 9.65
C ALA A 285 -20.14 -5.41 9.33
N GLY A 286 -21.44 -5.31 9.56
CA GLY A 286 -22.38 -6.41 9.26
C GLY A 286 -22.43 -6.75 7.77
N ARG A 287 -22.37 -5.73 6.89
CA ARG A 287 -22.28 -5.94 5.43
C ARG A 287 -20.97 -6.59 5.03
N ILE A 288 -19.85 -6.17 5.63
CA ILE A 288 -18.52 -6.76 5.41
C ILE A 288 -18.52 -8.23 5.85
N ASP A 289 -19.03 -8.54 7.05
CA ASP A 289 -19.14 -9.90 7.57
C ASP A 289 -19.96 -10.80 6.63
N TYR A 290 -21.11 -10.30 6.16
CA TYR A 290 -21.95 -11.02 5.21
C TYR A 290 -21.23 -11.31 3.89
N LEU A 291 -20.64 -10.30 3.24
CA LEU A 291 -19.94 -10.49 1.96
C LEU A 291 -18.68 -11.34 2.10
N GLN A 292 -17.96 -11.23 3.23
CA GLN A 292 -16.83 -12.09 3.54
C GLN A 292 -17.29 -13.55 3.67
N ASN A 293 -18.40 -13.81 4.37
CA ASN A 293 -18.96 -15.17 4.47
C ASN A 293 -19.40 -15.73 3.11
N VAL A 294 -19.97 -14.90 2.23
CA VAL A 294 -20.34 -15.31 0.87
C VAL A 294 -19.09 -15.65 0.05
N LEU A 295 -18.05 -14.81 0.12
CA LEU A 295 -16.79 -15.04 -0.56
C LEU A 295 -16.12 -16.34 -0.06
N ASP A 296 -16.10 -16.52 1.26
CA ASP A 296 -15.54 -17.71 1.91
C ASP A 296 -16.35 -18.98 1.57
N ALA A 297 -17.67 -18.89 1.45
CA ALA A 297 -18.52 -20.03 1.08
C ALA A 297 -18.40 -20.41 -0.41
N ALA A 298 -17.97 -19.48 -1.25
CA ALA A 298 -17.66 -19.73 -2.65
C ALA A 298 -16.29 -20.40 -2.84
N GLU A 299 -15.41 -20.36 -1.84
CA GLU A 299 -14.14 -21.10 -1.84
C GLU A 299 -14.45 -22.59 -1.62
N ALA A 300 -14.17 -23.43 -2.62
CA ALA A 300 -14.45 -24.86 -2.54
C ALA A 300 -13.67 -25.48 -1.36
N PHE A 301 -14.38 -25.93 -0.33
CA PHE A 301 -13.77 -26.61 0.81
C PHE A 301 -13.27 -28.00 0.36
N VAL A 302 -11.99 -28.09 0.00
CA VAL A 302 -11.37 -29.35 -0.37
C VAL A 302 -10.97 -30.08 0.90
N ILE A 303 -11.64 -31.19 1.19
CA ILE A 303 -11.31 -32.06 2.32
C ILE A 303 -10.03 -32.83 1.97
N SER A 304 -8.93 -32.47 2.60
CA SER A 304 -7.68 -33.21 2.49
C SER A 304 -7.64 -34.37 3.50
N PRO A 305 -7.11 -35.55 3.10
CA PRO A 305 -6.90 -36.68 4.03
C PRO A 305 -5.69 -36.48 4.95
N LEU A 306 -4.93 -35.39 4.81
CA LEU A 306 -3.66 -35.17 5.49
C LEU A 306 -3.74 -35.32 7.03
N PRO A 307 -4.74 -34.76 7.75
CA PRO A 307 -4.82 -34.89 9.21
C PRO A 307 -5.12 -36.32 9.65
N ASP A 308 -6.08 -36.97 8.98
CA ASP A 308 -6.52 -38.33 9.29
C ASP A 308 -5.41 -39.33 9.02
N GLU A 309 -4.71 -39.18 7.90
CA GLU A 309 -3.62 -40.06 7.49
C GLU A 309 -2.39 -39.90 8.38
N ALA A 310 -2.04 -38.66 8.75
CA ALA A 310 -0.98 -38.40 9.71
C ALA A 310 -1.28 -39.11 11.04
N THR A 311 -2.50 -38.93 11.57
CA THR A 311 -2.93 -39.56 12.82
C THR A 311 -2.89 -41.09 12.73
N ARG A 312 -3.41 -41.66 11.62
CA ARG A 312 -3.43 -43.11 11.38
C ARG A 312 -2.04 -43.73 11.38
N LEU A 313 -1.05 -43.03 10.84
CA LEU A 313 0.33 -43.50 10.73
C LEU A 313 1.23 -43.07 11.89
N GLY A 314 0.66 -42.45 12.94
CA GLY A 314 1.41 -42.01 14.13
C GLY A 314 2.28 -40.76 13.92
N ALA A 315 2.08 -40.05 12.81
CA ALA A 315 2.70 -38.75 12.55
C ALA A 315 1.95 -37.64 13.31
N LEU A 316 2.68 -36.59 13.69
CA LEU A 316 2.09 -35.42 14.32
C LEU A 316 1.59 -34.46 13.25
N TYR A 317 0.36 -33.97 13.40
CA TYR A 317 -0.25 -32.98 12.54
C TYR A 317 -0.47 -31.66 13.30
N GLU A 318 0.03 -30.57 12.72
CA GLU A 318 -0.15 -29.20 13.24
C GLU A 318 -0.88 -28.36 12.17
N PRO A 319 -2.15 -27.98 12.38
CA PRO A 319 -2.92 -27.21 11.40
C PRO A 319 -2.38 -25.79 11.28
N ILE A 320 -2.41 -25.22 10.08
CA ILE A 320 -2.09 -23.81 9.85
C ILE A 320 -3.37 -22.98 9.90
N THR A 321 -3.34 -21.89 10.66
CA THR A 321 -4.45 -20.94 10.72
C THR A 321 -4.70 -20.33 9.35
N GLN A 322 -5.80 -20.72 8.71
CA GLN A 322 -6.15 -20.24 7.38
C GLN A 322 -6.60 -18.77 7.41
N ARG A 323 -7.31 -18.37 8.46
CA ARG A 323 -7.84 -17.01 8.64
C ARG A 323 -7.04 -16.23 9.67
N ALA A 324 -5.75 -16.04 9.40
CA ALA A 324 -4.93 -15.21 10.28
C ALA A 324 -5.51 -13.79 10.35
N ARG A 325 -5.50 -13.18 11.56
CA ARG A 325 -5.88 -11.77 11.79
C ARG A 325 -5.03 -10.77 10.99
N VAL A 326 -3.92 -11.24 10.43
CA VAL A 326 -3.09 -10.53 9.45
C VAL A 326 -2.82 -11.43 8.25
N TYR A 327 -3.22 -11.00 7.05
CA TYR A 327 -3.00 -11.76 5.82
C TYR A 327 -2.31 -10.94 4.74
N LEU A 328 -0.97 -10.98 4.71
CA LEU A 328 -0.18 -10.46 3.60
C LEU A 328 -0.06 -11.52 2.50
N GLY A 329 -0.19 -11.10 1.23
CA GLY A 329 0.12 -11.99 0.10
C GLY A 329 1.54 -12.55 0.23
N HIS A 330 1.68 -13.87 0.03
CA HIS A 330 2.90 -14.66 0.18
C HIS A 330 3.35 -15.01 1.61
N VAL A 331 2.63 -14.62 2.68
CA VAL A 331 3.00 -14.99 4.07
C VAL A 331 3.15 -16.48 4.26
N ARG A 332 2.23 -17.28 3.70
CA ARG A 332 2.27 -18.73 3.86
C ARG A 332 3.44 -19.37 3.09
N ASN A 333 3.83 -18.80 1.95
CA ASN A 333 5.09 -19.18 1.28
C ASN A 333 6.30 -18.78 2.13
N GLY A 334 6.20 -17.66 2.85
CA GLY A 334 7.15 -17.26 3.87
C GLY A 334 7.27 -18.27 4.99
N LEU A 335 6.14 -18.70 5.57
CA LEU A 335 6.08 -19.74 6.61
C LEU A 335 6.72 -21.04 6.10
N LEU A 336 6.40 -21.43 4.88
CA LEU A 336 7.00 -22.58 4.21
C LEU A 336 8.53 -22.49 4.17
N ARG A 337 9.07 -21.32 3.82
CA ARG A 337 10.52 -21.09 3.78
C ARG A 337 11.15 -20.85 5.15
N ALA A 338 10.35 -20.52 6.16
CA ALA A 338 10.79 -20.32 7.54
C ALA A 338 10.97 -21.65 8.29
N CYS A 339 10.10 -22.65 8.04
CA CYS A 339 10.17 -23.98 8.65
C CYS A 339 11.58 -24.62 8.66
N PRO A 340 12.34 -24.66 7.56
CA PRO A 340 13.68 -25.26 7.56
C PRO A 340 14.74 -24.46 8.33
N LEU A 341 14.42 -23.25 8.80
CA LEU A 341 15.35 -22.36 9.48
C LEU A 341 15.23 -22.39 11.01
N ILE A 342 14.27 -23.18 11.53
CA ILE A 342 14.01 -23.36 12.96
C ILE A 342 15.30 -23.75 13.69
N ASN A 343 15.46 -23.22 14.91
CA ASN A 343 16.58 -23.58 15.76
C ASN A 343 16.61 -25.10 16.00
N ARG A 344 17.78 -25.73 15.94
CA ARG A 344 17.97 -27.17 16.17
C ARG A 344 17.53 -27.64 17.55
N ASN A 345 17.40 -26.74 18.52
CA ASN A 345 16.87 -27.07 19.83
C ASN A 345 15.34 -27.15 19.87
N LEU A 346 14.66 -26.79 18.78
CA LEU A 346 13.21 -26.72 18.69
C LEU A 346 12.69 -27.65 17.59
N PRO A 347 11.54 -28.30 17.81
CA PRO A 347 10.91 -29.14 16.79
C PRO A 347 10.31 -28.27 15.68
N VAL A 348 10.24 -28.79 14.45
CA VAL A 348 9.90 -28.01 13.24
C VAL A 348 8.51 -27.37 13.30
N GLU A 349 7.58 -27.99 14.04
CA GLU A 349 6.24 -27.50 14.36
C GLU A 349 6.25 -26.13 15.04
N THR A 350 7.35 -25.77 15.69
CA THR A 350 7.50 -24.47 16.36
C THR A 350 7.24 -23.32 15.38
N ALA A 351 7.60 -23.46 14.10
CA ALA A 351 7.31 -22.46 13.07
C ALA A 351 5.81 -22.22 12.94
N VAL A 352 5.02 -23.29 12.82
CA VAL A 352 3.56 -23.22 12.69
C VAL A 352 2.91 -22.75 13.99
N ASN A 353 3.41 -23.21 15.14
CA ASN A 353 2.93 -22.77 16.46
C ASN A 353 3.16 -21.27 16.72
N VAL A 354 4.28 -20.71 16.29
CA VAL A 354 4.54 -19.26 16.36
C VAL A 354 3.63 -18.52 15.39
N PHE A 355 3.49 -19.02 14.15
CA PHE A 355 2.58 -18.44 13.18
C PHE A 355 1.13 -18.42 13.67
N ASN A 356 0.61 -19.54 14.18
CA ASN A 356 -0.77 -19.66 14.68
C ASN A 356 -1.03 -18.73 15.86
N ARG A 357 -0.07 -18.62 16.79
CA ARG A 357 -0.16 -17.66 17.90
C ARG A 357 -0.21 -16.22 17.40
N ALA A 358 0.64 -15.87 16.44
CA ALA A 358 0.60 -14.55 15.80
C ALA A 358 -0.70 -14.33 15.01
N ALA A 359 -1.16 -15.33 14.28
CA ALA A 359 -2.40 -15.27 13.52
C ALA A 359 -3.63 -14.99 14.41
N ALA A 360 -3.59 -15.30 15.70
CA ALA A 360 -4.64 -15.00 16.67
C ALA A 360 -4.53 -13.61 17.33
N MET A 361 -3.39 -12.92 17.21
CA MET A 361 -3.14 -11.62 17.83
C MET A 361 -3.55 -10.44 16.92
N PRO A 362 -3.77 -9.23 17.48
CA PRO A 362 -4.11 -8.06 16.69
C PRO A 362 -3.03 -7.68 15.65
N PRO A 363 -3.42 -7.02 14.53
CA PRO A 363 -2.52 -6.42 13.54
C PRO A 363 -1.29 -5.71 14.10
N SER A 364 -1.51 -4.76 15.01
CA SER A 364 -0.45 -3.93 15.60
C SER A 364 0.62 -4.74 16.34
N ALA A 365 0.27 -5.91 16.87
CA ALA A 365 1.18 -6.78 17.60
C ALA A 365 2.00 -7.71 16.66
N THR A 366 1.56 -7.89 15.42
CA THR A 366 2.04 -8.98 14.54
C THR A 366 2.52 -8.53 13.17
N ASP A 367 2.30 -7.25 12.83
CA ASP A 367 2.66 -6.64 11.56
C ASP A 367 4.09 -6.98 11.12
N ARG A 368 5.07 -6.82 12.04
CA ARG A 368 6.47 -7.12 11.75
C ARG A 368 6.72 -8.56 11.32
N LEU A 369 6.18 -9.55 12.05
CA LEU A 369 6.37 -10.96 11.71
C LEU A 369 5.74 -11.28 10.34
N MET A 370 4.56 -10.73 10.09
CA MET A 370 3.82 -10.99 8.85
C MET A 370 4.49 -10.32 7.64
N GLN A 371 5.07 -9.13 7.82
CA GLN A 371 5.91 -8.48 6.82
C GLN A 371 7.17 -9.29 6.53
N ASP A 372 7.87 -9.76 7.56
CA ASP A 372 9.08 -10.59 7.42
C ASP A 372 8.75 -11.90 6.66
N LEU A 373 7.66 -12.59 7.00
CA LEU A 373 7.19 -13.77 6.29
C LEU A 373 6.78 -13.46 4.85
N SER A 374 6.04 -12.38 4.62
CA SER A 374 5.64 -11.94 3.27
C SER A 374 6.85 -11.69 2.37
N GLN A 375 7.87 -10.99 2.89
CA GLN A 375 9.12 -10.77 2.16
C GLN A 375 9.83 -12.09 1.87
N LEU A 376 9.99 -12.95 2.88
CA LEU A 376 10.61 -14.27 2.70
C LEU A 376 9.89 -15.11 1.64
N GLY A 377 8.56 -15.03 1.58
CA GLY A 377 7.73 -15.70 0.59
C GLY A 377 7.90 -15.19 -0.83
N ARG A 378 8.44 -13.99 -1.03
CA ARG A 378 8.69 -13.36 -2.35
C ARG A 378 10.13 -13.52 -2.84
N ILE A 379 11.05 -13.87 -1.96
CA ILE A 379 12.48 -13.94 -2.30
C ILE A 379 12.75 -15.03 -3.33
N LYS A 380 13.63 -14.75 -4.29
CA LYS A 380 14.09 -15.74 -5.24
C LYS A 380 15.02 -16.71 -4.54
N LEU A 381 14.60 -17.97 -4.42
CA LEU A 381 15.41 -19.01 -3.81
C LEU A 381 16.60 -19.36 -4.70
N LYS A 382 17.69 -19.78 -4.04
CA LYS A 382 18.80 -20.48 -4.66
C LYS A 382 18.64 -21.97 -4.37
N TYR A 383 18.72 -22.78 -5.41
CA TYR A 383 18.62 -24.23 -5.30
C TYR A 383 20.01 -24.85 -5.45
N LEU A 384 20.23 -25.97 -4.78
CA LEU A 384 21.44 -26.75 -4.98
C LEU A 384 21.41 -27.38 -6.40
N PRO A 385 22.57 -27.51 -7.08
CA PRO A 385 22.64 -28.14 -8.40
C PRO A 385 22.09 -29.56 -8.33
N GLN A 386 20.98 -29.81 -9.01
CA GLN A 386 20.30 -31.10 -8.96
C GLN A 386 20.87 -32.10 -9.98
N ARG A 387 21.08 -33.35 -9.55
CA ARG A 387 20.50 -34.47 -10.30
C ARG A 387 19.00 -34.31 -10.15
N SER A 388 18.23 -34.18 -11.23
CA SER A 388 16.77 -34.17 -11.15
C SER A 388 16.33 -35.42 -10.37
N LEU A 389 15.94 -35.22 -9.12
CA LEU A 389 15.39 -36.26 -8.26
C LEU A 389 13.89 -36.02 -8.32
N SER A 390 13.18 -37.08 -8.71
CA SER A 390 11.74 -37.20 -8.85
C SER A 390 11.04 -36.42 -9.98
N LEU A 391 10.62 -37.19 -11.00
CA LEU A 391 9.48 -36.90 -11.88
C LEU A 391 8.32 -37.76 -11.39
N GLY A 392 7.59 -37.28 -10.38
CA GLY A 392 6.33 -37.89 -9.95
C GLY A 392 6.29 -38.49 -8.55
N ILE A 393 5.07 -38.64 -8.03
CA ILE A 393 4.76 -39.01 -6.63
C ILE A 393 5.46 -40.31 -6.20
N GLU A 394 5.56 -41.29 -7.10
CA GLU A 394 6.13 -42.61 -6.78
C GLU A 394 7.64 -42.56 -6.48
N THR A 395 8.34 -41.53 -6.93
CA THR A 395 9.80 -41.43 -6.81
C THR A 395 10.28 -40.72 -5.54
N LEU A 396 9.35 -40.33 -4.66
CA LEU A 396 9.62 -39.67 -3.37
C LEU A 396 10.47 -40.52 -2.41
N ASP A 397 10.49 -41.84 -2.56
CA ASP A 397 11.29 -42.76 -1.73
C ASP A 397 12.79 -42.44 -1.77
N THR A 398 13.25 -41.78 -2.83
CA THR A 398 14.66 -41.41 -3.02
C THR A 398 15.02 -40.02 -2.51
N LEU A 399 14.03 -39.22 -2.08
CA LEU A 399 14.19 -37.80 -1.76
C LEU A 399 15.23 -37.57 -0.65
N PHE A 400 15.16 -38.38 0.41
CA PHE A 400 16.05 -38.27 1.58
C PHE A 400 17.33 -39.13 1.48
N ASN A 401 17.60 -39.74 0.32
CA ASN A 401 18.85 -40.48 0.10
C ASN A 401 20.07 -39.56 0.28
N GLY A 402 21.07 -40.03 1.02
CA GLY A 402 22.28 -39.27 1.31
C GLY A 402 22.72 -39.42 2.78
N ALA A 403 23.67 -38.57 3.20
CA ALA A 403 24.14 -38.55 4.58
C ALA A 403 22.98 -38.26 5.55
N GLN A 404 22.84 -39.02 6.63
CA GLN A 404 21.70 -38.91 7.57
C GLN A 404 21.78 -37.69 8.50
N ASN A 405 22.96 -37.10 8.63
CA ASN A 405 23.28 -35.99 9.53
C ASN A 405 23.27 -34.62 8.85
N THR A 406 22.55 -34.46 7.73
CA THR A 406 22.41 -33.17 7.03
C THR A 406 20.96 -32.67 7.06
N GLU A 407 20.76 -31.40 7.37
CA GLU A 407 19.44 -30.76 7.19
C GLU A 407 19.16 -30.64 5.69
N ARG A 408 17.92 -30.92 5.29
CA ARG A 408 17.50 -30.84 3.88
C ARG A 408 16.12 -30.25 3.80
N ALA A 409 15.88 -29.42 2.79
CA ALA A 409 14.56 -28.88 2.48
C ALA A 409 14.36 -28.86 0.98
N PHE A 410 13.21 -29.35 0.56
CA PHE A 410 12.82 -29.48 -0.83
C PHE A 410 11.55 -28.66 -1.05
N GLU A 411 11.64 -27.66 -1.92
CA GLU A 411 10.46 -27.02 -2.46
C GLU A 411 9.85 -27.97 -3.49
N MET A 412 8.57 -28.29 -3.32
CA MET A 412 7.83 -29.20 -4.18
C MET A 412 6.75 -28.41 -4.92
N THR A 413 6.74 -28.51 -6.24
CA THR A 413 5.69 -27.96 -7.10
C THR A 413 4.73 -29.09 -7.47
N ALA A 414 3.48 -28.94 -7.06
CA ALA A 414 2.38 -29.87 -7.30
C ALA A 414 1.26 -29.11 -8.03
N GLY A 415 1.26 -29.17 -9.37
CA GLY A 415 0.34 -28.40 -10.21
C GLY A 415 0.45 -26.90 -9.92
N THR A 416 -0.62 -26.28 -9.43
CA THR A 416 -0.67 -24.86 -9.08
C THR A 416 -0.10 -24.53 -7.69
N HIS A 417 0.24 -25.54 -6.88
CA HIS A 417 0.60 -25.37 -5.48
C HIS A 417 2.10 -25.54 -5.22
N THR A 418 2.61 -24.77 -4.25
CA THR A 418 3.97 -24.90 -3.72
C THR A 418 3.92 -25.48 -2.31
N LEU A 419 4.60 -26.59 -2.11
CA LEU A 419 4.64 -27.40 -0.91
C LEU A 419 6.09 -27.57 -0.45
N MET A 420 6.30 -28.09 0.76
CA MET A 420 7.65 -28.38 1.24
C MET A 420 7.76 -29.74 1.90
N MET A 421 8.87 -30.42 1.65
CA MET A 421 9.31 -31.57 2.42
C MET A 421 10.72 -31.33 2.95
N GLY A 422 11.05 -31.89 4.11
CA GLY A 422 12.40 -31.73 4.62
C GLY A 422 12.76 -32.69 5.74
N ARG A 423 14.03 -32.61 6.12
CA ARG A 423 14.63 -33.25 7.28
C ARG A 423 15.25 -32.17 8.17
N HIS A 424 14.69 -32.02 9.35
CA HIS A 424 15.19 -31.16 10.42
C HIS A 424 16.07 -31.99 11.38
N LEU A 425 17.16 -31.42 11.87
CA LEU A 425 18.05 -32.10 12.81
C LEU A 425 17.87 -31.47 14.19
N LEU A 426 17.40 -32.28 15.14
CA LEU A 426 17.29 -31.86 16.53
C LEU A 426 18.62 -32.09 17.26
N THR A 427 19.03 -31.10 18.06
CA THR A 427 20.16 -31.26 18.98
C THR A 427 19.82 -32.39 19.96
N ASP A 428 20.71 -33.38 20.07
CA ASP A 428 20.57 -34.53 20.97
C ASP A 428 19.36 -35.46 20.71
N ALA A 429 18.75 -35.38 19.52
CA ALA A 429 17.62 -36.23 19.13
C ALA A 429 17.73 -36.76 17.69
N ALA A 430 16.86 -37.71 17.35
CA ALA A 430 16.74 -38.24 16.00
C ALA A 430 16.28 -37.14 15.02
N ALA A 431 16.63 -37.31 13.75
CA ALA A 431 16.13 -36.43 12.69
C ALA A 431 14.61 -36.47 12.62
N GLN A 432 14.01 -35.31 12.37
CA GLN A 432 12.57 -35.16 12.19
C GLN A 432 12.30 -34.87 10.71
N TYR A 433 11.53 -35.74 10.06
CA TYR A 433 11.05 -35.56 8.70
C TYR A 433 9.73 -34.82 8.74
N TYR A 434 9.50 -33.94 7.77
CA TYR A 434 8.29 -33.15 7.72
C TYR A 434 7.80 -32.91 6.31
N PHE A 435 6.48 -32.68 6.21
CA PHE A 435 5.78 -32.17 5.06
C PHE A 435 4.94 -30.98 5.47
N LEU A 436 4.90 -29.95 4.64
CA LEU A 436 4.11 -28.74 4.88
C LEU A 436 3.30 -28.41 3.63
N ASP A 437 1.98 -28.31 3.82
CA ASP A 437 1.09 -27.63 2.91
C ASP A 437 0.64 -26.30 3.54
N PRO A 438 1.01 -25.14 2.95
CA PRO A 438 0.62 -23.83 3.48
C PRO A 438 -0.90 -23.63 3.55
N ALA A 439 -1.70 -24.34 2.73
CA ALA A 439 -3.15 -24.26 2.74
C ALA A 439 -3.81 -25.16 3.82
N LEU A 440 -3.04 -26.01 4.50
CA LEU A 440 -3.59 -26.99 5.45
C LEU A 440 -2.83 -27.03 6.77
N GLY A 441 -1.59 -27.50 6.75
CA GLY A 441 -0.87 -27.89 7.97
C GLY A 441 0.51 -28.44 7.71
N LEU A 442 1.24 -28.65 8.81
CA LEU A 442 2.50 -29.37 8.86
C LEU A 442 2.27 -30.77 9.41
N VAL A 443 2.90 -31.77 8.80
CA VAL A 443 3.03 -33.13 9.32
C VAL A 443 4.48 -33.40 9.64
N SER A 444 4.78 -34.02 10.78
CA SER A 444 6.13 -34.45 11.14
C SER A 444 6.17 -35.88 11.70
N HIS A 445 7.31 -36.55 11.53
CA HIS A 445 7.57 -37.87 12.07
C HIS A 445 9.07 -38.16 12.11
N SER A 446 9.51 -39.09 12.96
CA SER A 446 10.93 -39.49 13.05
C SER A 446 11.36 -40.46 11.93
N ASP A 447 10.40 -41.14 11.29
CA ASP A 447 10.62 -42.00 10.13
C ASP A 447 10.20 -41.30 8.83
N SER A 448 11.16 -41.22 7.89
CA SER A 448 10.96 -40.72 6.54
C SER A 448 9.92 -41.49 5.73
N ARG A 449 9.80 -42.82 5.92
CA ARG A 449 8.85 -43.64 5.17
C ARG A 449 7.41 -43.28 5.51
N THR A 450 7.13 -43.11 6.80
CA THR A 450 5.84 -42.60 7.28
C THR A 450 5.47 -41.27 6.61
N ILE A 451 6.39 -40.30 6.58
CA ILE A 451 6.12 -39.01 5.91
C ILE A 451 5.86 -39.19 4.42
N ILE A 452 6.64 -40.02 3.74
CA ILE A 452 6.45 -40.26 2.30
C ILE A 452 5.09 -40.93 2.03
N GLU A 453 4.66 -41.88 2.87
CA GLU A 453 3.34 -42.52 2.78
C GLU A 453 2.20 -41.51 2.96
N VAL A 454 2.28 -40.66 4.01
CA VAL A 454 1.29 -39.59 4.25
C VAL A 454 1.22 -38.65 3.04
N VAL A 455 2.38 -38.22 2.52
CA VAL A 455 2.44 -37.30 1.37
C VAL A 455 1.90 -37.94 0.10
N ARG A 456 2.20 -39.23 -0.16
CA ARG A 456 1.68 -39.96 -1.32
C ARG A 456 0.16 -40.06 -1.26
N ALA A 457 -0.42 -40.37 -0.11
CA ALA A 457 -1.86 -40.42 0.07
C ALA A 457 -2.50 -39.03 -0.15
N HIS A 458 -1.92 -37.99 0.45
CA HIS A 458 -2.39 -36.61 0.31
C HIS A 458 -2.34 -36.12 -1.14
N LEU A 459 -1.19 -36.22 -1.81
CA LEU A 459 -1.03 -35.72 -3.18
C LEU A 459 -1.93 -36.45 -4.19
N ASN A 460 -2.16 -37.76 -4.01
CA ASN A 460 -3.09 -38.50 -4.86
C ASN A 460 -4.55 -38.04 -4.66
N ALA A 461 -4.97 -37.78 -3.43
CA ALA A 461 -6.31 -37.25 -3.14
C ALA A 461 -6.48 -35.80 -3.65
N MET A 462 -5.42 -34.99 -3.56
CA MET A 462 -5.42 -33.60 -3.98
C MET A 462 -5.12 -33.39 -5.48
N ALA A 463 -5.00 -34.45 -6.27
CA ALA A 463 -4.59 -34.34 -7.67
C ALA A 463 -5.52 -33.46 -8.52
N GLY A 464 -6.84 -33.58 -8.33
CA GLY A 464 -7.81 -32.67 -8.97
C GLY A 464 -7.69 -31.24 -8.45
N PRO A 465 -7.86 -31.02 -7.13
CA PRO A 465 -7.74 -29.70 -6.49
C PRO A 465 -6.45 -28.92 -6.78
N TYR A 466 -5.31 -29.60 -6.87
CA TYR A 466 -4.03 -28.98 -7.19
C TYR A 466 -3.77 -28.87 -8.69
N GLU A 467 -4.67 -29.39 -9.53
CA GLU A 467 -4.50 -29.44 -10.99
C GLU A 467 -3.21 -30.19 -11.38
N LEU A 468 -2.94 -31.32 -10.74
CA LEU A 468 -1.78 -32.15 -11.05
C LEU A 468 -1.89 -32.72 -12.46
N VAL A 469 -0.85 -32.48 -13.26
CA VAL A 469 -0.73 -33.04 -14.60
C VAL A 469 -0.19 -34.47 -14.50
N ARG A 470 -0.66 -35.35 -15.39
CA ARG A 470 -0.09 -36.69 -15.54
C ARG A 470 1.01 -36.65 -16.59
N GLU A 471 2.17 -37.21 -16.24
CA GLU A 471 3.24 -37.52 -17.18
C GLU A 471 3.33 -39.05 -17.31
N GLY A 472 2.80 -39.58 -18.41
CA GLY A 472 2.57 -41.01 -18.54
C GLY A 472 1.52 -41.53 -17.55
N GLY A 473 1.87 -42.54 -16.76
CA GLY A 473 0.96 -43.20 -15.81
C GLY A 473 0.89 -42.56 -14.41
N VAL A 474 1.73 -41.58 -14.12
CA VAL A 474 1.91 -41.00 -12.76
C VAL A 474 1.60 -39.51 -12.74
N TYR A 475 1.15 -39.01 -11.59
CA TYR A 475 1.04 -37.56 -11.37
C TYR A 475 2.43 -36.95 -11.22
N ALA A 476 2.70 -35.91 -12.01
CA ALA A 476 3.97 -35.21 -12.04
C ALA A 476 4.06 -34.23 -10.87
N ILE A 477 5.18 -34.27 -10.17
CA ILE A 477 5.59 -33.28 -9.18
C ILE A 477 7.04 -32.90 -9.47
N GLY A 478 7.38 -31.64 -9.27
CA GLY A 478 8.76 -31.17 -9.32
C GLY A 478 9.30 -30.99 -7.92
N THR A 479 10.47 -31.52 -7.60
CA THR A 479 11.15 -31.22 -6.33
C THR A 479 12.47 -30.50 -6.61
N LYS A 480 12.81 -29.50 -5.78
CA LYS A 480 14.09 -28.77 -5.84
C LYS A 480 14.66 -28.59 -4.45
N GLU A 481 15.89 -29.04 -4.23
CA GLU A 481 16.57 -28.87 -2.95
C GLU A 481 17.04 -27.42 -2.78
N ILE A 482 16.67 -26.80 -1.67
CA ILE A 482 16.99 -25.41 -1.36
C ILE A 482 18.39 -25.33 -0.75
N ASP A 483 19.18 -24.32 -1.17
CA ASP A 483 20.43 -23.95 -0.51
C ASP A 483 20.11 -23.30 0.85
N LEU A 484 20.06 -24.10 1.92
CA LEU A 484 19.73 -23.65 3.27
C LEU A 484 20.75 -22.65 3.83
N SER A 485 22.02 -22.74 3.42
CA SER A 485 23.05 -21.78 3.80
C SER A 485 22.79 -20.41 3.18
N PHE A 486 22.38 -20.37 1.91
CA PHE A 486 21.93 -19.14 1.28
C PHE A 486 20.68 -18.59 1.99
N LEU A 487 19.65 -19.42 2.15
CA LEU A 487 18.36 -19.00 2.73
C LEU A 487 18.51 -18.43 4.15
N ALA A 488 19.36 -19.04 4.98
CA ALA A 488 19.68 -18.57 6.33
C ALA A 488 20.31 -17.17 6.40
N ASN A 489 21.03 -16.77 5.35
CA ASN A 489 21.78 -15.52 5.29
C ASN A 489 21.06 -14.42 4.51
N VAL A 490 19.85 -14.70 4.03
CA VAL A 490 18.97 -13.71 3.42
C VAL A 490 18.68 -12.58 4.42
N LYS A 491 18.66 -11.36 3.90
CA LYS A 491 18.44 -10.13 4.65
C LYS A 491 17.03 -9.61 4.37
N LEU A 492 16.20 -9.50 5.40
CA LEU A 492 14.84 -8.92 5.33
C LEU A 492 14.91 -7.43 5.67
N SER A 493 14.18 -6.62 4.92
CA SER A 493 14.12 -5.16 5.10
C SER A 493 12.97 -4.82 6.04
N ARG A 494 13.26 -4.13 7.14
CA ARG A 494 12.24 -3.75 8.13
C ARG A 494 11.85 -2.29 8.06
N ASP A 495 12.78 -1.46 7.58
CA ASP A 495 12.63 -0.03 7.31
C ASP A 495 13.71 0.43 6.32
N PHE A 496 13.66 1.70 5.89
CA PHE A 496 14.63 2.29 4.93
C PHE A 496 16.11 2.04 5.28
N ASN A 497 16.44 1.86 6.57
CA ASN A 497 17.80 1.65 7.05
C ASN A 497 17.99 0.40 7.93
N ASP A 498 16.92 -0.36 8.25
CA ASP A 498 17.02 -1.54 9.13
C ASP A 498 16.89 -2.83 8.32
N VAL A 499 17.89 -3.69 8.48
CA VAL A 499 18.01 -4.95 7.77
C VAL A 499 18.43 -6.04 8.74
N ALA A 500 17.64 -7.11 8.83
CA ALA A 500 17.92 -8.23 9.72
C ALA A 500 18.07 -9.54 8.94
N PRO A 501 19.03 -10.41 9.28
CA PRO A 501 19.06 -11.78 8.78
C PRO A 501 17.78 -12.53 9.15
N VAL A 502 17.25 -13.37 8.24
CA VAL A 502 16.00 -14.11 8.44
C VAL A 502 15.96 -14.86 9.78
N ARG A 503 17.05 -15.55 10.16
CA ARG A 503 17.12 -16.28 11.45
C ARG A 503 16.92 -15.37 12.67
N VAL A 504 17.45 -14.16 12.62
CA VAL A 504 17.27 -13.16 13.69
C VAL A 504 15.87 -12.56 13.65
N ALA A 505 15.31 -12.45 12.45
CA ALA A 505 14.03 -11.79 12.24
C ALA A 505 12.83 -12.60 12.69
N LEU A 506 12.85 -13.89 12.39
CA LEU A 506 11.74 -14.74 12.75
C LEU A 506 11.80 -15.18 14.23
N ARG A 507 12.95 -15.02 14.92
CA ARG A 507 13.18 -15.51 16.29
C ARG A 507 12.79 -17.00 16.44
N LEU A 508 13.05 -17.78 15.39
CA LEU A 508 12.69 -19.19 15.22
C LEU A 508 13.87 -20.13 15.49
#